data_AF-A0A7U3UQ21-F1
#
_entry.id   AF-A0A7U3UQ21-F1
#
_cell.length_a   1.000
_cell.length_b   1.000
_cell.length_c   1.000
_cell.angle_alpha   90.00
_cell.angle_beta   90.00
_cell.angle_gamma   90.00
#
_symmetry.space_group_name_H-M   'P 1'
#
loop_
_entity.id
_entity.type
_entity.pdbx_description
1 polymer ?
#
loop_
_entity_poly.entity_id
_entity_poly.type
_entity_poly.pdbx_seq_one_letter_code
_entity_poly.pdbx_strand_id
1 'polypeptide(L)'
;MSDTQQERRGARRDLQRRPRLRGDDRDTKRTALAEGYRARASIRALAAEHDLSFGLTRTLLLEAGVELRSRNREPKTVVEQ
;
A
#
# COMPACT_ATOMS: atom_id res chain seq x y z
N MET A 1 7.47 10.58 -21.12
CA MET A 1 6.55 10.70 -19.98
C MET A 1 6.99 9.66 -18.96
N SER A 2 7.94 10.04 -18.12
CA SER A 2 8.61 9.15 -17.17
C SER A 2 8.12 9.52 -15.77
N ASP A 3 7.47 8.57 -15.07
CA ASP A 3 6.98 8.74 -13.70
C ASP A 3 8.17 8.73 -12.72
N THR A 4 9.00 9.77 -12.82
CA THR A 4 10.16 10.06 -11.98
C THR A 4 9.66 10.48 -10.62
N GLN A 5 9.35 9.52 -9.74
CA GLN A 5 9.00 9.80 -8.35
C GLN A 5 9.48 8.67 -7.44
N GLN A 6 10.80 8.54 -7.32
CA GLN A 6 11.46 7.92 -6.18
C GLN A 6 12.68 8.78 -5.82
N GLU A 7 12.54 10.09 -5.93
CA GLU A 7 13.57 11.06 -5.55
C GLU A 7 13.02 11.96 -4.45
N ARG A 8 13.75 11.95 -3.33
CA ARG A 8 13.83 13.04 -2.34
C ARG A 8 12.59 13.30 -1.49
N ARG A 9 12.52 12.64 -0.34
CA ARG A 9 12.30 13.24 1.00
C ARG A 9 12.13 12.08 2.00
N GLY A 10 13.03 11.85 2.94
CA GLY A 10 13.77 12.83 3.73
C GLY A 10 13.14 12.86 5.11
N ALA A 11 13.91 12.43 6.10
CA ALA A 11 13.82 12.83 7.51
C ALA A 11 12.43 12.91 8.14
N ARG A 12 12.10 11.96 9.02
CA ARG A 12 11.43 12.22 10.31
C ARG A 12 10.39 13.36 10.30
N ARG A 13 9.36 13.30 9.45
CA ARG A 13 8.24 14.24 9.57
C ARG A 13 7.28 13.67 10.59
N ASP A 14 7.59 14.02 11.82
CA ASP A 14 6.84 13.77 13.05
C ASP A 14 6.63 12.30 13.38
N LEU A 15 7.52 11.78 14.23
CA LEU A 15 7.23 10.68 15.16
C LEU A 15 6.14 11.07 16.18
N GLN A 16 5.12 11.84 15.78
CA GLN A 16 3.81 11.57 16.33
C GLN A 16 3.51 10.15 15.87
N ARG A 17 3.84 9.17 16.72
CA ARG A 17 3.50 7.77 16.50
C ARG A 17 2.03 7.78 16.09
N ARG A 18 1.76 7.64 14.78
CA ARG A 18 0.39 7.55 14.27
C ARG A 18 -0.26 6.51 15.18
N PRO A 19 -1.35 6.87 15.89
CA PRO A 19 -1.97 5.97 16.84
C PRO A 19 -2.13 4.63 16.14
N ARG A 20 -1.70 3.56 16.82
CA ARG A 20 -1.76 2.21 16.26
C ARG A 20 -3.15 2.05 15.67
N LEU A 21 -3.25 1.84 14.36
CA LEU A 21 -4.51 1.49 13.72
C LEU A 21 -4.92 0.16 14.35
N ARG A 22 -5.82 0.20 15.34
CA ARG A 22 -6.26 -0.95 16.13
C ARG A 22 -7.59 -1.43 15.54
N GLY A 23 -7.75 -2.76 15.49
CA GLY A 23 -9.00 -3.44 15.14
C GLY A 23 -9.73 -2.82 13.95
N ASP A 24 -10.95 -2.38 14.22
CA ASP A 24 -11.96 -1.97 13.24
C ASP A 24 -11.51 -0.88 12.27
N ASP A 25 -10.70 0.09 12.71
CA ASP A 25 -10.18 1.15 11.81
C ASP A 25 -9.21 0.58 10.77
N ARG A 26 -8.44 -0.45 11.16
CA ARG A 26 -7.52 -1.13 10.24
C ARG A 26 -8.26 -2.05 9.30
N ASP A 27 -9.28 -2.75 9.79
CA ASP A 27 -10.13 -3.60 8.98
C ASP A 27 -10.90 -2.79 7.94
N THR A 28 -11.49 -1.66 8.36
CA THR A 28 -12.18 -0.73 7.46
C THR A 28 -11.25 -0.23 6.35
N LYS A 29 -10.03 0.19 6.69
CA LYS A 29 -9.05 0.62 5.67
C LYS A 29 -8.61 -0.52 4.77
N ARG A 30 -8.44 -1.74 5.29
CA ARG A 30 -8.09 -2.92 4.49
C ARG A 30 -9.16 -3.21 3.45
N THR A 31 -10.43 -3.24 3.86
CA THR A 31 -11.56 -3.49 2.96
C THR A 31 -11.66 -2.42 1.87
N ALA A 32 -11.64 -1.14 2.25
CA ALA A 32 -11.73 -0.04 1.28
C ALA A 32 -10.58 -0.07 0.25
N LEU A 33 -9.35 -0.30 0.70
CA LEU A 33 -8.18 -0.40 -0.18
C LEU A 33 -8.27 -1.61 -1.11
N ALA A 34 -8.72 -2.76 -0.60
CA ALA A 34 -8.88 -3.97 -1.40
C ALA A 34 -9.94 -3.80 -2.50
N GLU A 35 -11.08 -3.17 -2.18
CA GLU A 35 -12.13 -2.84 -3.15
C GLU A 35 -11.62 -1.90 -4.24
N GLY A 36 -10.95 -0.80 -3.87
CA GLY A 36 -10.38 0.12 -4.84
C GLY A 36 -9.33 -0.55 -5.74
N TYR A 37 -8.51 -1.44 -5.18
CA TYR A 37 -7.53 -2.20 -5.96
C TYR A 37 -8.20 -3.18 -6.94
N ARG A 38 -9.25 -3.88 -6.49
CA ARG A 38 -10.07 -4.77 -7.35
C ARG A 38 -10.74 -3.98 -8.48
N ALA A 39 -11.18 -2.75 -8.22
CA ALA A 39 -11.66 -1.79 -9.22
C ALA A 39 -10.57 -1.27 -10.18
N ARG A 40 -9.37 -1.86 -10.14
CA ARG A 40 -8.19 -1.53 -10.96
C ARG A 40 -7.51 -0.20 -10.61
N ALA A 41 -7.80 0.41 -9.47
CA ALA A 41 -7.00 1.53 -8.99
C ALA A 41 -5.55 1.08 -8.72
N SER A 42 -4.60 1.98 -8.98
CA SER A 42 -3.19 1.70 -8.67
C SER A 42 -2.92 1.93 -7.17
N ILE A 43 -1.94 1.22 -6.61
CA ILE A 43 -1.50 1.44 -5.20
C ILE A 43 -1.17 2.92 -4.93
N ARG A 44 -0.64 3.65 -5.93
CA ARG A 44 -0.32 5.08 -5.80
C ARG A 44 -1.58 5.94 -5.72
N ALA A 45 -2.59 5.64 -6.55
CA ALA A 45 -3.86 6.34 -6.51
C ALA A 45 -4.55 6.15 -5.15
N LEU A 46 -4.61 4.90 -4.67
CA LEU A 46 -5.17 4.56 -3.37
C LEU A 46 -4.40 5.22 -2.20
N ALA A 47 -3.08 5.29 -2.30
CA ALA A 47 -2.27 5.97 -1.30
C ALA A 47 -2.59 7.47 -1.22
N ALA A 48 -2.73 8.14 -2.37
CA ALA A 48 -3.09 9.55 -2.44
C ALA A 48 -4.52 9.80 -1.95
N GLU A 49 -5.47 8.95 -2.34
CA GLU A 49 -6.88 9.06 -1.96
C GLU A 49 -7.12 8.89 -0.45
N HIS A 50 -6.37 7.99 0.19
CA HIS A 50 -6.52 7.70 1.62
C HIS A 50 -5.51 8.41 2.53
N ASP A 51 -4.71 9.35 1.99
CA ASP A 51 -3.60 10.04 2.71
C ASP A 51 -2.66 9.07 3.44
N LEU A 52 -2.29 8.00 2.73
CA LEU A 52 -1.39 6.95 3.21
C LEU A 52 -0.08 6.96 2.44
N SER A 53 0.99 6.48 3.10
CA SER A 53 2.23 6.20 2.39
C SER A 53 2.06 4.97 1.52
N PHE A 54 2.75 4.92 0.38
CA PHE A 54 2.76 3.76 -0.51
C PHE A 54 3.09 2.46 0.24
N GLY A 55 4.08 2.50 1.15
CA GLY A 55 4.47 1.35 1.96
C GLY A 55 3.35 0.84 2.85
N LEU A 56 2.65 1.75 3.54
CA LEU A 56 1.51 1.40 4.39
C LEU A 56 0.34 0.84 3.57
N THR A 57 0.00 1.48 2.44
CA THR A 57 -1.04 0.99 1.52
C THR A 57 -0.71 -0.40 1.01
N ARG A 58 0.55 -0.66 0.60
CA ARG A 58 1.01 -1.98 0.16
C ARG A 58 0.86 -3.03 1.27
N THR A 59 1.26 -2.70 2.50
CA THR A 59 1.10 -3.61 3.65
C THR A 59 -0.36 -3.95 3.90
N LEU A 60 -1.26 -2.95 3.91
CA LEU A 60 -2.69 -3.18 4.14
C LEU A 60 -3.33 -4.03 3.03
N LEU A 61 -2.94 -3.84 1.77
CA LEU A 61 -3.40 -4.68 0.66
C LEU A 61 -2.97 -6.15 0.83
N LEU A 62 -1.73 -6.39 1.24
CA LEU A 62 -1.23 -7.75 1.49
C LEU A 62 -1.92 -8.40 2.69
N GLU A 63 -2.13 -7.64 3.77
CA GLU A 63 -2.89 -8.10 4.94
C GLU A 63 -4.36 -8.38 4.63
N ALA A 64 -4.93 -7.72 3.63
CA ALA A 64 -6.27 -8.00 3.10
C ALA A 64 -6.30 -9.21 2.15
N GLY A 65 -5.17 -9.89 1.94
CA GLY A 65 -5.06 -11.05 1.05
C GLY A 65 -5.12 -10.69 -0.44
N VAL A 66 -4.86 -9.43 -0.79
CA VAL A 66 -4.89 -9.00 -2.19
C VAL A 66 -3.58 -9.36 -2.89
N GLU A 67 -3.68 -10.13 -3.96
CA GLU A 67 -2.56 -10.38 -4.85
C GLU A 67 -2.20 -9.14 -5.65
N LEU A 68 -0.99 -8.62 -5.43
CA LEU A 68 -0.51 -7.43 -6.11
C LEU A 68 -0.11 -7.77 -7.55
N ARG A 69 -0.73 -7.09 -8.52
CA ARG A 69 -0.35 -7.09 -9.93
C ARG A 69 1.13 -6.77 -10.06
N SER A 70 1.89 -7.67 -10.67
CA SER A 70 3.28 -7.41 -11.00
C SER A 70 3.33 -6.26 -12.02
N ARG A 71 4.20 -5.29 -11.78
CA ARG A 71 4.39 -4.13 -12.68
C ARG A 71 5.44 -4.35 -13.76
N ASN A 72 6.03 -5.55 -13.83
CA ASN A 72 7.05 -6.06 -14.79
C ASN A 72 8.15 -6.86 -14.05
N ARG A 73 7.83 -8.05 -13.55
CA ARG A 73 8.87 -9.01 -13.13
C ARG A 73 8.33 -10.42 -13.24
N GLU A 74 9.10 -11.25 -13.94
CA GLU A 74 9.07 -12.71 -13.91
C GLU A 74 8.74 -13.23 -12.50
N PRO A 75 7.91 -14.27 -12.36
CA PRO A 75 7.43 -14.73 -11.05
C PRO A 75 8.62 -15.12 -10.18
N LYS A 76 8.78 -14.46 -9.03
CA LYS A 76 9.55 -15.06 -7.94
C LYS A 76 8.69 -16.16 -7.36
N THR A 77 9.02 -17.39 -7.71
CA THR A 77 8.58 -18.60 -7.03
C THR A 77 8.74 -18.39 -5.53
N VAL A 78 7.62 -18.36 -4.80
CA VAL A 78 7.60 -18.57 -3.36
C VAL A 78 7.98 -20.02 -3.14
N VAL A 79 9.24 -20.27 -2.80
CA VAL A 79 9.67 -21.55 -2.23
C VAL A 79 9.36 -21.47 -0.74
N GLU A 80 8.29 -22.15 -0.33
CA GLU A 80 8.04 -22.45 1.08
C GLU A 80 9.13 -23.41 1.59
N GLN A 81 9.67 -23.13 2.79
CA GLN A 81 10.53 -24.04 3.54
C GLN A 81 9.85 -24.41 4.84
#